data_AF-A0A7S1W439-F1
#
_entry.id   AF-A0A7S1W439-F1
#
_cell.length_a   1.000
_cell.length_b   1.000
_cell.length_c   1.000
_cell.angle_alpha   90.00
_cell.angle_beta   90.00
_cell.angle_gamma   90.00
#
_symmetry.space_group_name_H-M   'P 1'
#
loop_
_entity.id
_entity.type
_entity.pdbx_description
1 polymer ?
#
loop_
_entity_poly.entity_id
_entity_poly.type
_entity_poly.pdbx_seq_one_letter_code
_entity_poly.pdbx_strand_id
1 'polypeptide(L)'
;VMAPQGRPAKRPAAAASAKVESTAKRPANGATKTCALVSRAVSDAAGYSPEVLSMLTGSLPQCLGEVREARHPFQARIVEMIGEVLQSCEARHQAALTSTDEAFGKVQADRASREAEQASREAAAAEGARAEEDAEAALEASADALQSARDALSRAEQEQQAGDAELEAAAAKLATLTSTRTEVLE
;
A
#
# COMPACT_ATOMS: atom_id res chain seq x y z
N VAL A 1 -76.35 94.37 37.92
CA VAL A 1 -76.97 93.08 38.32
C VAL A 1 -76.15 91.94 37.74
N MET A 2 -75.74 91.04 38.63
CA MET A 2 -74.98 89.78 38.53
C MET A 2 -74.82 89.06 37.17
N ALA A 3 -73.58 88.65 36.88
CA ALA A 3 -73.26 87.33 36.30
C ALA A 3 -73.35 86.27 37.43
N PRO A 4 -73.49 84.94 37.17
CA PRO A 4 -72.29 84.13 36.86
C PRO A 4 -72.47 82.76 36.13
N GLN A 5 -71.37 82.32 35.52
CA GLN A 5 -70.73 80.98 35.56
C GLN A 5 -71.41 79.69 35.04
N GLY A 6 -70.60 78.92 34.30
CA GLY A 6 -70.78 77.48 34.12
C GLY A 6 -69.83 76.79 33.11
N ARG A 7 -68.52 76.68 33.39
CA ARG A 7 -67.72 75.50 32.99
C ARG A 7 -67.65 74.59 34.23
N PRO A 8 -67.70 73.25 34.12
CA PRO A 8 -66.44 72.49 33.99
C PRO A 8 -66.53 71.06 33.39
N ALA A 9 -65.34 70.48 33.21
CA ALA A 9 -64.97 69.07 33.43
C ALA A 9 -65.00 68.03 32.29
N LYS A 10 -63.77 67.60 31.93
CA LYS A 10 -63.25 66.21 31.90
C LYS A 10 -64.09 65.09 31.26
N ARG A 11 -63.52 64.47 30.22
CA ARG A 11 -63.39 63.00 30.16
C ARG A 11 -61.99 62.61 29.65
N PRO A 12 -61.17 61.90 30.46
CA PRO A 12 -60.08 61.05 29.99
C PRO A 12 -60.59 59.62 29.79
N ALA A 13 -60.11 58.92 28.76
CA ALA A 13 -60.17 57.46 28.62
C ALA A 13 -59.08 57.08 27.59
N ALA A 14 -57.89 56.67 28.02
CA ALA A 14 -57.54 55.31 28.43
C ALA A 14 -57.44 54.32 27.25
N ALA A 15 -56.18 53.93 26.99
CA ALA A 15 -55.75 52.61 26.54
C ALA A 15 -56.31 52.05 25.22
N ALA A 16 -55.47 52.08 24.18
CA ALA A 16 -55.28 50.91 23.31
C ALA A 16 -53.83 50.89 22.82
N SER A 17 -52.98 50.22 23.60
CA SER A 17 -51.74 49.64 23.09
C SER A 17 -52.09 48.65 21.98
N ALA A 18 -51.84 49.00 20.73
CA ALA A 18 -51.62 48.02 19.67
C ALA A 18 -50.12 48.04 19.35
N LYS A 19 -49.42 47.26 20.17
CA LYS A 19 -48.03 46.87 20.04
C LYS A 19 -47.77 46.50 18.57
N VAL A 20 -46.90 47.27 17.91
CA VAL A 20 -46.27 46.86 16.66
C VAL A 20 -45.68 45.48 16.93
N GLU A 21 -46.26 44.47 16.31
CA GLU A 21 -45.82 43.09 16.40
C GLU A 21 -44.48 43.02 15.69
N SER A 22 -43.42 43.20 16.48
CA SER A 22 -42.06 42.92 16.07
C SER A 22 -42.01 41.50 15.58
N THR A 23 -41.80 41.34 14.27
CA THR A 23 -41.43 40.09 13.62
C THR A 23 -40.50 39.30 14.53
N ALA A 24 -40.96 38.15 14.99
CA ALA A 24 -40.22 37.25 15.84
C ALA A 24 -38.83 37.01 15.24
N LYS A 25 -37.79 37.52 15.91
CA LYS A 25 -36.41 37.12 15.65
C LYS A 25 -36.31 35.63 15.95
N ARG A 26 -36.44 34.79 14.93
CA ARG A 26 -36.08 33.37 15.00
C ARG A 26 -34.63 33.27 15.47
N PRO A 27 -34.29 32.28 16.31
CA PRO A 27 -32.91 32.07 16.75
C PRO A 27 -32.04 31.71 15.53
N ALA A 28 -31.22 32.66 15.10
CA ALA A 28 -30.45 32.65 13.85
C ALA A 28 -29.13 31.85 13.88
N ASN A 29 -28.97 30.90 14.81
CA ASN A 29 -27.62 30.42 15.15
C ASN A 29 -27.27 29.01 14.65
N GLY A 30 -28.25 28.22 14.19
CA GLY A 30 -28.02 26.87 13.64
C GLY A 30 -27.95 26.82 12.11
N ALA A 31 -28.94 27.44 11.44
CA ALA A 31 -29.05 27.43 9.98
C ALA A 31 -27.91 28.17 9.26
N THR A 32 -27.30 29.16 9.91
CA THR A 32 -26.22 29.98 9.32
C THR A 32 -24.92 29.20 9.17
N LYS A 33 -24.58 28.32 10.13
CA LYS A 33 -23.37 27.49 10.08
C LYS A 33 -23.47 26.39 9.01
N THR A 34 -24.63 25.74 8.89
CA THR A 34 -24.85 24.72 7.86
C THR A 34 -24.90 25.33 6.47
N CYS A 35 -25.50 26.52 6.31
CA CYS A 35 -25.45 27.26 5.04
C CYS A 35 -24.01 27.63 4.65
N ALA A 36 -23.15 28.00 5.61
CA ALA A 36 -21.75 28.30 5.34
C ALA A 36 -20.97 27.05 4.86
N LEU A 37 -21.23 25.88 5.44
CA LEU A 37 -20.63 24.62 4.99
C LEU A 37 -21.07 24.24 3.57
N VAL A 38 -22.38 24.33 3.30
CA VAL A 38 -22.92 24.08 1.95
C VAL A 38 -22.36 25.10 0.95
N SER A 39 -22.28 26.37 1.34
CA SER A 39 -21.71 27.41 0.49
C SER A 39 -20.26 27.12 0.11
N ARG A 40 -19.46 26.64 1.08
CA ARG A 40 -18.08 26.23 0.82
C ARG A 40 -18.03 25.04 -0.14
N ALA A 41 -18.79 23.98 0.15
CA ALA A 41 -18.82 22.78 -0.68
C ALA A 41 -19.26 23.07 -2.13
N VAL A 42 -20.23 23.97 -2.33
CA VAL A 42 -20.66 24.41 -3.66
C VAL A 42 -19.61 25.28 -4.32
N SER A 43 -18.94 26.19 -3.58
CA SER A 43 -17.88 27.05 -4.14
C SER A 43 -16.67 26.26 -4.64
N ASP A 44 -16.35 25.14 -3.97
CA ASP A 44 -15.23 24.26 -4.31
C ASP A 44 -15.59 23.23 -5.40
N ALA A 45 -16.82 23.26 -5.93
CA ALA A 45 -17.30 22.29 -6.91
C ALA A 45 -16.61 22.47 -8.28
N ALA A 46 -15.83 21.46 -8.69
CA ALA A 46 -15.21 21.44 -10.01
C ALA A 46 -16.23 21.16 -11.13
N GLY A 47 -16.04 21.80 -12.30
CA GLY A 47 -16.85 21.57 -13.50
C GLY A 47 -18.00 22.56 -13.71
N TYR A 48 -18.13 23.57 -12.85
CA TYR A 48 -19.12 24.64 -12.97
C TYR A 48 -18.42 25.99 -13.16
N SER A 49 -19.11 26.95 -13.81
CA SER A 49 -18.56 28.30 -13.96
C SER A 49 -18.57 29.04 -12.61
N PRO A 50 -17.55 29.89 -12.33
CA PRO A 50 -17.47 30.60 -11.06
C PRO A 50 -18.65 31.55 -10.84
N GLU A 51 -19.24 32.09 -11.91
CA GLU A 51 -20.43 32.95 -11.83
C GLU A 51 -21.65 32.17 -11.35
N VAL A 52 -21.84 30.92 -11.82
CA VAL A 52 -22.94 30.06 -11.39
C VAL A 52 -22.76 29.66 -9.93
N LEU A 53 -21.54 29.29 -9.52
CA LEU A 53 -21.25 28.96 -8.11
C LEU A 53 -21.46 30.17 -7.20
N SER A 54 -21.05 31.37 -7.63
CA SER A 54 -21.27 32.62 -6.90
C SER A 54 -22.76 32.94 -6.75
N MET A 55 -23.55 32.76 -7.81
CA MET A 55 -25.00 32.96 -7.77
C MET A 55 -25.69 31.96 -6.82
N LEU A 56 -25.35 30.67 -6.91
CA LEU A 56 -25.94 29.64 -6.05
C LEU A 56 -25.58 29.89 -4.58
N THR A 57 -24.33 30.24 -4.30
CA THR A 57 -23.84 30.48 -2.93
C THR A 57 -24.40 31.77 -2.34
N GLY A 58 -24.53 32.84 -3.13
CA GLY A 58 -25.17 34.08 -2.72
C GLY A 58 -26.67 33.93 -2.43
N SER A 59 -27.34 32.96 -3.07
CA SER A 59 -28.77 32.70 -2.90
C SER A 59 -29.08 31.76 -1.72
N LEU A 60 -28.09 31.03 -1.20
CA LEU A 60 -28.25 30.06 -0.09
C LEU A 60 -28.91 30.65 1.17
N PRO A 61 -28.51 31.83 1.68
CA PRO A 61 -29.09 32.37 2.92
C PRO A 61 -30.59 32.66 2.80
N GLN A 62 -31.03 33.11 1.62
CA GLN A 62 -32.43 33.42 1.34
C GLN A 62 -33.25 32.14 1.12
N CYS A 63 -32.67 31.13 0.47
CA CYS A 63 -33.38 29.89 0.16
C CYS A 63 -33.47 28.92 1.34
N LEU A 64 -32.44 28.84 2.18
CA LEU A 64 -32.38 27.92 3.32
C LEU A 64 -32.76 28.57 4.67
N GLY A 65 -32.90 29.90 4.72
CA GLY A 65 -33.37 30.62 5.91
C GLY A 65 -34.87 30.49 6.17
N GLU A 66 -35.66 30.18 5.14
CA GLU A 66 -37.11 29.94 5.22
C GLU A 66 -37.45 28.45 5.45
N VAL A 67 -38.57 28.19 6.14
CA VAL A 67 -39.10 26.83 6.30
C VAL A 67 -39.51 26.27 4.94
N ARG A 68 -39.36 24.96 4.73
CA ARG A 68 -39.53 24.31 3.42
C ARG A 68 -40.87 24.65 2.76
N GLU A 69 -41.92 24.72 3.55
CA GLU A 69 -43.30 24.96 3.12
C GLU A 69 -43.58 26.43 2.78
N ALA A 70 -42.76 27.36 3.29
CA ALA A 70 -42.86 28.79 3.03
C ALA A 70 -41.99 29.25 1.86
N ARG A 71 -41.10 28.39 1.34
CA ARG A 71 -40.18 28.75 0.26
C ARG A 71 -40.94 29.09 -1.01
N HIS A 72 -40.55 30.19 -1.63
CA HIS A 72 -41.03 30.53 -2.97
C HIS A 72 -40.59 29.45 -3.99
N PRO A 73 -41.38 29.12 -5.03
CA PRO A 73 -41.00 28.12 -6.05
C PRO A 73 -39.61 28.33 -6.66
N PHE A 74 -39.18 29.59 -6.80
CA PHE A 74 -37.82 29.92 -7.24
C PHE A 74 -36.74 29.46 -6.24
N GLN A 75 -36.94 29.70 -4.94
CA GLN A 75 -36.02 29.25 -3.89
C GLN A 75 -35.94 27.72 -3.84
N ALA A 76 -37.06 27.03 -4.05
CA ALA A 76 -37.08 25.58 -4.14
C ALA A 76 -36.20 25.07 -5.29
N ARG A 77 -36.28 25.71 -6.47
CA ARG A 77 -35.46 25.37 -7.63
C ARG A 77 -33.96 25.66 -7.42
N ILE A 78 -33.62 26.76 -6.73
CA ILE A 78 -32.22 27.03 -6.35
C ILE A 78 -31.67 25.91 -5.45
N VAL A 79 -32.45 25.46 -4.47
CA VAL A 79 -32.05 24.37 -3.56
C VAL A 79 -31.87 23.05 -4.31
N GLU A 80 -32.73 22.78 -5.30
CA GLU A 80 -32.59 21.61 -6.18
C GLU A 80 -31.27 21.65 -6.96
N MET A 81 -30.93 22.77 -7.61
CA MET A 81 -29.66 22.94 -8.32
C MET A 81 -28.44 22.79 -7.39
N ILE A 82 -28.51 23.32 -6.16
CA ILE A 82 -27.46 23.10 -5.15
C ILE A 82 -27.34 21.61 -4.81
N GLY A 83 -28.48 20.91 -4.69
CA GLY A 83 -28.52 19.47 -4.48
C GLY A 83 -27.81 18.71 -5.60
N GLU A 84 -28.09 19.04 -6.85
CA GLU A 84 -27.41 18.45 -8.02
C GLU A 84 -25.90 18.69 -8.01
N VAL A 85 -25.46 19.93 -7.69
CA VAL A 85 -24.03 20.25 -7.58
C VAL A 85 -23.36 19.41 -6.48
N LEU A 86 -23.99 19.29 -5.30
CA LEU A 86 -23.45 18.47 -4.21
C LEU A 86 -23.41 16.98 -4.56
N GLN A 87 -24.45 16.45 -5.20
CA GLN A 87 -24.48 15.07 -5.68
C GLN A 87 -23.36 14.80 -6.71
N SER A 88 -23.11 15.75 -7.62
CA SER A 88 -22.00 15.63 -8.57
C SER A 88 -20.63 15.58 -7.87
N CYS A 89 -20.48 16.34 -6.77
CA CYS A 89 -19.24 16.35 -5.99
C CYS A 89 -19.07 15.05 -5.21
N GLU A 90 -20.14 14.55 -4.58
CA GLU A 90 -20.15 13.26 -3.91
C GLU A 90 -19.76 12.13 -4.88
N ALA A 91 -20.40 12.07 -6.05
CA ALA A 91 -20.08 11.07 -7.07
C ALA A 91 -18.62 11.14 -7.52
N ARG A 92 -18.07 12.35 -7.69
CA ARG A 92 -16.65 12.55 -8.04
C ARG A 92 -15.71 12.06 -6.94
N HIS A 93 -15.99 12.38 -5.69
CA HIS A 93 -15.18 11.93 -4.56
C HIS A 93 -15.27 10.42 -4.38
N GLN A 94 -16.46 9.83 -4.54
CA GLN A 94 -16.63 8.39 -4.48
C GLN A 94 -15.86 7.68 -5.60
N ALA A 95 -15.92 8.19 -6.84
CA ALA A 95 -15.14 7.66 -7.94
C ALA A 95 -13.63 7.77 -7.69
N ALA A 96 -13.16 8.89 -7.12
CA ALA A 96 -11.77 9.06 -6.74
C ALA A 96 -11.34 8.06 -5.66
N LEU A 97 -12.15 7.87 -4.61
CA LEU A 97 -11.90 6.88 -3.55
C LEU A 97 -11.82 5.46 -4.11
N THR A 98 -12.79 5.06 -4.93
CA THR A 98 -12.77 3.75 -5.59
C THR A 98 -11.52 3.56 -6.44
N SER A 99 -11.14 4.57 -7.23
CA SER A 99 -9.92 4.51 -8.04
C SER A 99 -8.65 4.40 -7.18
N THR A 100 -8.58 5.13 -6.07
CA THR A 100 -7.43 5.05 -5.15
C THR A 100 -7.38 3.72 -4.42
N ASP A 101 -8.51 3.16 -4.01
CA ASP A 101 -8.59 1.86 -3.34
C ASP A 101 -8.17 0.73 -4.29
N GLU A 102 -8.59 0.79 -5.56
CA GLU A 102 -8.14 -0.14 -6.60
C GLU A 102 -6.63 -0.03 -6.85
N ALA A 103 -6.10 1.18 -6.95
CA ALA A 103 -4.66 1.40 -7.12
C ALA A 103 -3.87 0.89 -5.91
N PHE A 104 -4.36 1.16 -4.70
CA PHE A 104 -3.76 0.69 -3.47
C PHE A 104 -3.78 -0.85 -3.38
N GLY A 105 -4.90 -1.48 -3.76
CA GLY A 105 -5.01 -2.94 -3.85
C GLY A 105 -3.98 -3.55 -4.80
N LYS A 106 -3.76 -2.95 -5.97
CA LYS A 106 -2.71 -3.38 -6.92
C LYS A 106 -1.31 -3.26 -6.32
N VAL A 107 -1.00 -2.12 -5.70
CA VAL A 107 0.31 -1.91 -5.06
C VAL A 107 0.56 -2.92 -3.94
N GLN A 108 -0.46 -3.25 -3.15
CA GLN A 108 -0.35 -4.26 -2.10
C GLN A 108 -0.14 -5.67 -2.66
N ALA A 109 -0.82 -6.03 -3.75
CA ALA A 109 -0.60 -7.29 -4.44
C ALA A 109 0.82 -7.39 -5.04
N ASP A 110 1.29 -6.34 -5.72
CA ASP A 110 2.64 -6.27 -6.28
C ASP A 110 3.70 -6.36 -5.19
N ARG A 111 3.49 -5.68 -4.06
CA ARG A 111 4.37 -5.75 -2.90
C ARG A 111 4.46 -7.18 -2.36
N ALA A 112 3.32 -7.83 -2.13
CA ALA A 112 3.28 -9.20 -1.63
C ALA A 112 3.98 -10.18 -2.60
N SER A 113 3.79 -10.00 -3.91
CA SER A 113 4.48 -10.79 -4.94
C SER A 113 6.00 -10.61 -4.87
N ARG A 114 6.48 -9.36 -4.76
CA ARG A 114 7.92 -9.06 -4.67
C ARG A 114 8.54 -9.59 -3.39
N GLU A 115 7.85 -9.48 -2.26
CA GLU A 115 8.32 -10.04 -0.98
C GLU A 115 8.45 -11.57 -1.06
N ALA A 116 7.48 -12.25 -1.70
CA ALA A 116 7.56 -13.70 -1.92
C ALA A 116 8.70 -14.09 -2.88
N GLU A 117 8.89 -13.37 -3.98
CA GLU A 117 10.02 -13.60 -4.90
C GLU A 117 11.37 -13.37 -4.22
N GLN A 118 11.49 -12.33 -3.40
CA GLN A 118 12.70 -12.05 -2.65
C GLN A 118 13.02 -13.20 -1.69
N ALA A 119 12.06 -13.65 -0.89
CA ALA A 119 12.25 -14.76 0.03
C ALA A 119 12.66 -16.06 -0.71
N SER A 120 12.07 -16.33 -1.88
CA SER A 120 12.44 -17.48 -2.71
C SER A 120 13.87 -17.38 -3.24
N ARG A 121 14.30 -16.19 -3.67
CA ARG A 121 15.67 -15.97 -4.16
C ARG A 121 16.70 -16.07 -3.04
N GLU A 122 16.40 -15.54 -1.85
CA GLU A 122 17.26 -15.67 -0.67
C GLU A 122 17.43 -17.14 -0.27
N ALA A 123 16.36 -17.93 -0.29
CA ALA A 123 16.43 -19.37 -0.02
C ALA A 123 17.29 -20.10 -1.06
N ALA A 124 17.09 -19.83 -2.35
CA ALA A 124 17.88 -20.44 -3.43
C ALA A 124 19.37 -20.05 -3.36
N ALA A 125 19.68 -18.80 -2.99
CA ALA A 125 21.05 -18.35 -2.79
C ALA A 125 21.71 -19.06 -1.61
N ALA A 126 21.00 -19.25 -0.49
CA ALA A 126 21.51 -19.97 0.67
C ALA A 126 21.73 -21.47 0.37
N GLU A 127 20.86 -22.09 -0.42
CA GLU A 127 21.05 -23.47 -0.88
C GLU A 127 22.26 -23.58 -1.83
N GLY A 128 22.40 -22.65 -2.77
CA GLY A 128 23.55 -22.58 -3.67
C GLY A 128 24.88 -22.44 -2.94
N ALA A 129 24.95 -21.56 -1.93
CA ALA A 129 26.16 -21.38 -1.11
C ALA A 129 26.55 -22.66 -0.37
N ARG A 130 25.58 -23.39 0.19
CA ARG A 130 25.85 -24.70 0.83
C ARG A 130 26.35 -25.74 -0.16
N ALA A 131 25.74 -25.80 -1.34
CA ALA A 131 26.16 -26.73 -2.38
C ALA A 131 27.59 -26.44 -2.88
N GLU A 132 27.98 -25.17 -2.91
CA GLU A 132 29.36 -24.75 -3.23
C GLU A 132 30.34 -25.20 -2.15
N GLU A 133 30.05 -24.93 -0.87
CA GLU A 133 30.86 -25.41 0.27
C GLU A 133 31.02 -26.94 0.28
N ASP A 134 29.94 -27.68 0.06
CA ASP A 134 29.96 -29.15 0.00
C ASP A 134 30.80 -29.65 -1.19
N ALA A 135 30.71 -28.98 -2.34
CA ALA A 135 31.47 -29.33 -3.54
C ALA A 135 32.97 -29.05 -3.37
N GLU A 136 33.33 -27.93 -2.75
CA GLU A 136 34.72 -27.61 -2.41
C GLU A 136 35.32 -28.67 -1.47
N ALA A 137 34.62 -29.02 -0.40
CA ALA A 137 35.05 -30.06 0.53
C ALA A 137 35.22 -31.43 -0.17
N ALA A 138 34.30 -31.79 -1.06
CA ALA A 138 34.38 -33.04 -1.83
C ALA A 138 35.56 -33.03 -2.83
N LEU A 139 35.86 -31.88 -3.42
CA LEU A 139 36.99 -31.71 -4.33
C LEU A 139 38.33 -31.87 -3.59
N GLU A 140 38.48 -31.23 -2.43
CA GLU A 140 39.67 -31.36 -1.58
C GLU A 140 39.90 -32.82 -1.17
N ALA A 141 38.85 -33.49 -0.65
CA ALA A 141 38.94 -34.90 -0.27
C ALA A 141 39.33 -35.81 -1.45
N SER A 142 38.80 -35.52 -2.65
CA SER A 142 39.13 -36.27 -3.87
C SER A 142 40.57 -36.02 -4.33
N ALA A 143 41.07 -34.79 -4.17
CA ALA A 143 42.45 -34.43 -4.50
C ALA A 143 43.44 -35.17 -3.59
N ASP A 144 43.18 -35.20 -2.28
CA ASP A 144 43.99 -35.92 -1.31
C ASP A 144 43.98 -37.44 -1.56
N ALA A 145 42.81 -38.00 -1.87
CA ALA A 145 42.68 -39.41 -2.22
C ALA A 145 43.45 -39.76 -3.49
N LEU A 146 43.39 -38.89 -4.51
CA LEU A 146 44.14 -39.06 -5.76
C LEU A 146 45.66 -39.01 -5.52
N GLN A 147 46.13 -38.09 -4.70
CA GLN A 147 47.54 -37.98 -4.35
C GLN A 147 48.01 -39.24 -3.61
N SER A 148 47.26 -39.68 -2.60
CA SER A 148 47.56 -40.91 -1.86
C SER A 148 47.60 -42.14 -2.77
N ALA A 149 46.68 -42.24 -3.73
CA ALA A 149 46.64 -43.33 -4.70
C ALA A 149 47.85 -43.31 -5.65
N ARG A 150 48.30 -42.12 -6.08
CA ARG A 150 49.52 -41.96 -6.90
C ARG A 150 50.77 -42.40 -6.14
N ASP A 151 50.89 -42.01 -4.88
CA ASP A 151 52.03 -42.40 -4.05
C ASP A 151 52.05 -43.91 -3.81
N ALA A 152 50.88 -44.52 -3.55
CA ALA A 152 50.74 -45.96 -3.38
C ALA A 152 51.07 -46.73 -4.68
N LEU A 153 50.60 -46.24 -5.84
CA LEU A 153 50.91 -46.83 -7.14
C LEU A 153 52.42 -46.76 -7.42
N SER A 154 53.05 -45.60 -7.21
CA SER A 154 54.49 -45.45 -7.43
C SER A 154 55.30 -46.41 -6.56
N ARG A 155 54.91 -46.62 -5.30
CA ARG A 155 55.56 -47.59 -4.43
C ARG A 155 55.35 -49.03 -4.93
N ALA A 156 54.13 -49.39 -5.32
CA ALA A 156 53.83 -50.72 -5.85
C ALA A 156 54.61 -51.02 -7.14
N GLU A 157 54.77 -50.03 -8.03
CA GLU A 157 55.58 -50.16 -9.24
C GLU A 157 57.07 -50.39 -8.91
N GLN A 158 57.62 -49.72 -7.90
CA GLN A 158 59.00 -49.94 -7.45
C GLN A 158 59.18 -51.33 -6.83
N GLU A 159 58.24 -51.76 -5.97
CA GLU A 159 58.24 -53.09 -5.35
C GLU A 159 58.13 -54.20 -6.41
N GLN A 160 57.27 -54.01 -7.42
CA GLN A 160 57.14 -54.92 -8.55
C GLN A 160 58.45 -55.03 -9.33
N GLN A 161 59.05 -53.89 -9.72
CA GLN A 161 60.32 -53.89 -10.46
C GLN A 161 61.45 -54.58 -9.68
N ALA A 162 61.52 -54.38 -8.37
CA ALA A 162 62.49 -55.07 -7.51
C ALA A 162 62.24 -56.58 -7.47
N GLY A 163 60.98 -57.00 -7.29
CA GLY A 163 60.59 -58.41 -7.29
C GLY A 163 60.86 -59.11 -8.63
N ASP A 164 60.56 -58.45 -9.74
CA ASP A 164 60.85 -58.95 -11.09
C ASP A 164 62.36 -59.15 -11.29
N ALA A 165 63.18 -58.19 -10.84
CA ALA A 165 64.64 -58.31 -10.91
C ALA A 165 65.18 -59.49 -10.05
N GLU A 166 64.62 -59.70 -8.85
CA GLU A 166 64.98 -60.83 -7.98
C GLU A 166 64.59 -62.18 -8.60
N LEU A 167 63.41 -62.26 -9.21
CA LEU A 167 62.90 -63.45 -9.86
C LEU A 167 63.76 -63.84 -11.07
N GLU A 168 64.11 -62.87 -11.92
CA GLU A 168 65.04 -63.07 -13.03
C GLU A 168 66.42 -63.56 -12.55
N ALA A 169 66.96 -62.96 -11.49
CA ALA A 169 68.22 -63.41 -10.89
C ALA A 169 68.13 -64.84 -10.32
N ALA A 170 67.01 -65.20 -9.69
CA ALA A 170 66.77 -66.55 -9.19
C ALA A 170 66.62 -67.57 -10.32
N ALA A 171 65.92 -67.22 -11.40
CA ALA A 171 65.77 -68.04 -12.59
C ALA A 171 67.12 -68.32 -13.26
N ALA A 172 67.98 -67.29 -13.39
CA ALA A 172 69.33 -67.45 -13.92
C ALA A 172 70.20 -68.38 -13.06
N LYS A 173 70.12 -68.26 -11.72
CA LYS A 173 70.81 -69.16 -10.79
C LYS A 173 70.32 -70.59 -10.91
N LEU A 174 68.99 -70.79 -10.97
CA LEU A 174 68.39 -72.10 -11.15
C LEU A 174 68.86 -72.76 -12.45
N ALA A 175 68.84 -72.02 -13.57
CA ALA A 175 69.32 -72.51 -14.86
C ALA A 175 70.79 -72.98 -14.80
N THR A 176 71.65 -72.20 -14.13
CA THR A 176 73.07 -72.55 -13.91
C THR A 176 73.21 -73.83 -13.08
N LEU A 177 72.46 -73.94 -11.98
CA LEU A 177 72.47 -75.14 -11.12
C LEU A 177 71.94 -76.36 -11.86
N THR A 178 70.93 -76.21 -12.72
CA THR A 178 70.43 -77.32 -13.53
C THR A 178 71.45 -77.77 -14.57
N SER A 179 72.14 -76.85 -15.26
CA SER A 179 73.21 -77.19 -16.24
C SER A 179 74.35 -77.95 -15.58
N THR A 180 74.88 -77.41 -14.47
CA THR A 180 75.98 -78.04 -13.72
C THR A 180 75.60 -79.42 -13.18
N ARG A 181 74.35 -79.59 -12.73
CA ARG A 181 73.84 -80.91 -12.29
C ARG A 181 73.80 -81.92 -13.44
N THR A 182 73.33 -81.52 -14.63
CA THR A 182 73.33 -82.41 -15.80
C THR A 182 74.75 -82.78 -16.23
N GLU A 183 75.70 -81.85 -16.21
CA GLU A 183 77.11 -82.10 -16.58
C GLU A 183 77.84 -83.05 -15.63
N VAL A 184 77.48 -83.10 -14.33
CA VAL A 184 78.13 -83.98 -13.34
C VAL A 184 77.58 -85.41 -13.36
N LEU A 185 76.38 -85.63 -13.92
CA LEU A 185 75.70 -86.92 -13.93
C LEU A 185 75.84 -87.70 -15.26
N GLU A 186 76.42 -87.09 -16.29
CA GLU A 186 76.83 -87.73 -17.56
C GLU A 186 78.32 -88.10 -17.54
#